data_AF-A0A1Q8KL37-F1
#
_entry.id   AF-A0A1Q8KL37-F1
#
_cell.length_a   1.000
_cell.length_b   1.000
_cell.length_c   1.000
_cell.angle_alpha   90.00
_cell.angle_beta   90.00
_cell.angle_gamma   90.00
#
_symmetry.space_group_name_H-M   'P 1'
#
loop_
_entity.id
_entity.type
_entity.pdbx_description
1 polymer ?
#
loop_
_entity_poly.entity_id
_entity_poly.type
_entity_poly.pdbx_seq_one_letter_code
_entity_poly.pdbx_strand_id
1 'polypeptide(L)'
;MTAPAVGRPALRSVPTGTAVPRTGPPPDLATTLRVAGERLLAAVVDRLAQAALEKVDDLAAGLERIASEGGPGVGAAVGAGRAYAEGRNVLWGAIKGGFAALGTAAKVLIGVVLVLAPVLLVLSLVVLIVAALVWAVVAAVRAIAG
;
A
#
# COMPACT_ATOMS: atom_id res chain seq x y z
N MET A 1 82.39 27.98 5.38
CA MET A 1 80.95 28.32 5.27
C MET A 1 80.16 27.02 5.45
N THR A 2 79.88 26.60 6.69
CA THR A 2 78.67 26.88 7.50
C THR A 2 77.39 26.31 6.90
N ALA A 3 76.82 25.36 7.64
CA ALA A 3 75.55 24.66 7.43
C ALA A 3 74.33 25.61 7.48
N PRO A 4 73.10 25.09 7.26
CA PRO A 4 72.38 24.62 8.44
C PRO A 4 71.59 23.31 8.27
N ALA A 5 71.44 22.67 9.42
CA ALA A 5 70.63 21.50 9.70
C ALA A 5 69.13 21.78 9.58
N VAL A 6 68.37 20.81 9.08
CA VAL A 6 66.93 20.70 9.37
C VAL A 6 66.54 19.24 9.59
N GLY A 7 66.22 18.94 10.84
CA GLY A 7 65.02 18.22 11.24
C GLY A 7 64.83 16.77 10.79
N ARG A 8 65.16 15.82 11.68
CA ARG A 8 64.54 14.49 11.71
C ARG A 8 63.06 14.61 12.10
N PRO A 9 62.17 13.86 11.45
CA PRO A 9 61.06 13.23 12.14
C PRO A 9 61.38 11.74 12.34
N ALA A 10 61.49 11.35 13.60
CA ALA A 10 61.47 9.96 14.03
C ALA A 10 60.21 9.29 13.44
N LEU A 11 60.40 8.36 12.51
CA LEU A 11 59.33 7.45 12.12
C LEU A 11 59.07 6.52 13.32
N ARG A 12 58.11 7.00 14.09
CA ARG A 12 57.39 6.36 15.19
C ARG A 12 57.26 4.86 14.93
N SER A 13 57.73 4.09 15.90
CA SER A 13 57.46 2.66 16.05
C SER A 13 56.02 2.34 15.68
N VAL A 14 55.85 1.39 14.76
CA VAL A 14 54.56 0.72 14.53
C VAL A 14 54.21 0.01 15.84
N PRO A 15 53.11 0.35 16.53
CA PRO A 15 52.61 -0.50 17.57
C PRO A 15 52.09 -1.79 16.92
N THR A 16 52.91 -2.83 16.91
CA THR A 16 52.47 -4.21 16.84
C THR A 16 51.63 -4.46 18.10
N GLY A 17 50.33 -4.21 18.02
CA GLY A 17 49.53 -4.20 19.25
C GLY A 17 48.09 -3.74 19.11
N THR A 18 47.35 -4.28 18.14
CA THR A 18 45.93 -4.60 18.36
C THR A 18 45.66 -5.96 17.74
N ALA A 19 46.15 -7.00 18.43
CA ALA A 19 45.37 -8.23 18.48
C ALA A 19 43.98 -7.80 18.96
N VAL A 20 43.04 -7.62 18.03
CA VAL A 20 41.63 -7.49 18.39
C VAL A 20 41.31 -8.80 19.10
N PRO A 21 40.96 -8.77 20.39
CA PRO A 21 40.42 -9.96 21.03
C PRO A 21 39.13 -10.26 20.27
N ARG A 22 39.12 -11.28 19.42
CA ARG A 22 37.88 -11.93 19.00
C ARG A 22 37.39 -12.73 20.20
N THR A 23 36.99 -12.04 21.25
CA THR A 23 36.33 -12.61 22.42
C THR A 23 34.90 -12.09 22.43
N GLY A 24 34.13 -12.63 21.49
CA GLY A 24 32.68 -12.69 21.54
C GLY A 24 32.30 -13.96 20.77
N PRO A 25 31.30 -14.74 21.23
CA PRO A 25 30.79 -15.84 20.41
C PRO A 25 30.47 -15.29 19.01
N PRO A 26 30.73 -16.07 17.94
CA PRO A 26 30.41 -15.61 16.59
C PRO A 26 28.95 -15.12 16.58
N PRO A 27 28.65 -13.92 16.05
CA PRO A 27 27.27 -13.49 15.90
C PRO A 27 26.56 -14.60 15.15
N ASP A 28 25.49 -15.12 15.75
CA ASP A 28 24.77 -16.23 15.17
C ASP A 28 24.26 -15.74 13.80
N LEU A 29 24.68 -16.43 12.74
CA LEU A 29 24.31 -16.08 11.38
C LEU A 29 22.78 -15.97 11.21
N ALA A 30 22.05 -16.70 12.05
CA ALA A 30 20.60 -16.66 12.13
C ALA A 30 20.05 -15.29 12.54
N THR A 31 20.53 -14.63 13.60
CA THR A 31 20.08 -13.27 13.95
C THR A 31 20.43 -12.25 12.89
N THR A 32 21.60 -12.37 12.27
CA THR A 32 22.05 -11.41 11.25
C THR A 32 21.17 -11.49 9.99
N LEU A 33 20.83 -12.71 9.55
CA LEU A 33 19.88 -12.93 8.45
C LEU A 33 18.47 -12.46 8.81
N ARG A 34 18.04 -12.68 10.05
CA ARG A 34 16.72 -12.26 10.52
C ARG A 34 16.58 -10.74 10.54
N VAL A 35 17.58 -10.03 11.05
CA VAL A 35 17.61 -8.56 11.07
C VAL A 35 17.67 -7.99 9.65
N ALA A 36 18.47 -8.58 8.76
CA ALA A 36 18.50 -8.17 7.35
C ALA A 36 17.15 -8.40 6.66
N GLY A 37 16.48 -9.53 6.92
CA GLY A 37 15.16 -9.84 6.40
C GLY A 37 14.07 -8.91 6.92
N GLU A 38 14.06 -8.61 8.22
CA GLU A 38 13.12 -7.67 8.83
C GLU A 38 13.27 -6.27 8.26
N ARG A 39 14.51 -5.81 8.02
CA ARG A 39 14.76 -4.51 7.38
C ARG A 39 14.27 -4.47 5.93
N LEU A 40 14.46 -5.56 5.18
CA LEU A 40 13.95 -5.67 3.82
C LEU A 40 12.43 -5.65 3.77
N LEU A 41 11.78 -6.40 4.68
CA LEU A 41 10.33 -6.48 4.76
C LEU A 41 9.74 -5.13 5.17
N ALA A 42 10.33 -4.47 6.18
CA ALA A 42 9.94 -3.13 6.58
C ALA A 42 10.07 -2.13 5.42
N ALA A 43 11.18 -2.17 4.68
CA ALA A 43 11.38 -1.29 3.53
C ALA A 43 10.36 -1.54 2.39
N VAL A 44 9.99 -2.79 2.14
CA VAL A 44 8.97 -3.13 1.15
C VAL A 44 7.59 -2.64 1.60
N VAL A 45 7.22 -2.85 2.86
CA VAL A 45 5.94 -2.39 3.41
C VAL A 45 5.84 -0.87 3.36
N ASP A 46 6.91 -0.17 3.74
CA ASP A 46 6.96 1.29 3.72
C ASP A 46 6.83 1.83 2.29
N ARG A 47 7.47 1.17 1.32
CA ARG A 47 7.35 1.52 -0.10
C ARG A 47 5.94 1.29 -0.65
N LEU A 48 5.28 0.22 -0.24
CA LEU A 48 3.90 -0.07 -0.62
C LEU A 48 2.93 0.91 0.02
N ALA A 49 3.15 1.27 1.28
CA ALA A 49 2.35 2.28 1.99
C ALA A 49 2.47 3.64 1.31
N GLN A 50 3.69 4.06 0.96
CA GLN A 50 3.91 5.30 0.20
C GLN A 50 3.23 5.29 -1.16
N ALA A 51 3.36 4.20 -1.92
CA ALA A 51 2.71 4.08 -3.23
C ALA A 51 1.17 4.08 -3.13
N ALA A 52 0.63 3.50 -2.05
CA ALA A 52 -0.81 3.53 -1.79
C ALA A 52 -1.30 4.93 -1.42
N LEU A 53 -0.56 5.64 -0.56
CA LEU A 53 -0.88 7.03 -0.19
C LEU A 53 -0.87 7.96 -1.40
N GLU A 54 0.15 7.85 -2.26
CA GLU A 54 0.24 8.66 -3.47
C GLU A 54 -0.94 8.41 -4.42
N LYS A 55 -1.44 7.17 -4.49
CA LYS A 55 -2.68 6.87 -5.25
C LYS A 55 -3.94 7.46 -4.61
N VAL A 56 -4.00 7.50 -3.28
CA VAL A 56 -5.12 8.14 -2.57
C VAL A 56 -5.08 9.65 -2.78
N ASP A 57 -3.90 10.26 -2.73
CA ASP A 57 -3.72 11.70 -2.98
C ASP A 57 -4.04 12.08 -4.44
N ASP A 58 -3.63 11.27 -5.42
CA ASP A 58 -4.01 11.41 -6.83
C ASP A 58 -5.54 11.41 -7.00
N LEU A 59 -6.23 10.49 -6.32
CA LEU A 59 -7.69 10.38 -6.36
C LEU A 59 -8.36 11.56 -5.66
N ALA A 60 -7.84 12.00 -4.51
CA ALA A 60 -8.34 13.15 -3.77
C ALA A 60 -8.22 14.43 -4.62
N ALA A 61 -7.08 14.64 -5.27
CA ALA A 61 -6.87 15.74 -6.21
C ALA A 61 -7.84 15.67 -7.41
N GLY A 62 -8.11 14.47 -7.93
CA GLY A 62 -9.12 14.24 -8.96
C GLY A 62 -10.53 14.62 -8.52
N LEU A 63 -10.91 14.27 -7.28
CA LEU A 63 -12.19 14.63 -6.69
C LEU A 63 -12.31 16.14 -6.43
N GLU A 64 -11.26 16.79 -5.90
CA GLU A 64 -11.19 18.23 -5.68
C GLU A 64 -11.37 18.99 -7.01
N ARG A 65 -10.76 18.49 -8.09
CA ARG A 65 -10.92 19.04 -9.43
C ARG A 65 -12.34 18.88 -9.97
N ILE A 66 -12.96 17.71 -9.81
CA ILE A 66 -14.35 17.47 -10.21
C ILE A 66 -15.32 18.35 -9.41
N ALA A 67 -15.03 18.58 -8.12
CA ALA A 67 -15.81 19.46 -7.26
C ALA A 67 -15.64 20.94 -7.64
N SER A 68 -14.41 21.35 -7.99
CA SER A 68 -14.07 22.71 -8.42
C SER A 68 -14.62 23.04 -9.80
N GLU A 69 -14.68 22.06 -10.71
CA GLU A 69 -15.24 22.20 -12.07
C GLU A 69 -16.78 22.14 -12.08
N GLY A 70 -17.44 21.94 -10.94
CA GLY A 70 -18.92 21.99 -10.84
C GLY A 70 -19.63 20.89 -11.63
N GLY A 71 -18.98 19.74 -11.81
CA GLY A 71 -19.45 18.64 -12.64
C GLY A 71 -20.45 17.70 -11.95
N PRO A 72 -20.93 16.65 -12.64
CA PRO A 72 -22.07 15.78 -12.28
C PRO A 72 -22.13 15.21 -10.84
N GLY A 73 -21.05 15.29 -10.06
CA GLY A 73 -21.00 14.92 -8.64
C GLY A 73 -21.89 15.78 -7.73
N VAL A 74 -22.20 17.03 -8.11
CA VAL A 74 -23.13 17.88 -7.34
C VAL A 74 -24.56 17.31 -7.36
N GLY A 75 -24.98 16.68 -8.46
CA GLY A 75 -26.29 16.04 -8.57
C GLY A 75 -26.45 14.82 -7.65
N ALA A 76 -25.37 14.09 -7.40
CA ALA A 76 -25.36 12.96 -6.48
C ALA A 76 -25.44 13.39 -5.01
N ALA A 77 -24.73 14.46 -4.62
CA ALA A 77 -24.79 15.03 -3.28
C ALA A 77 -26.18 15.63 -2.96
N VAL A 78 -26.78 16.35 -3.91
CA VAL A 78 -28.14 16.90 -3.77
C VAL A 78 -29.20 15.80 -3.75
N GLY A 79 -29.05 14.76 -4.57
CA GLY A 79 -29.93 13.58 -4.55
C GLY A 79 -29.90 12.83 -3.21
N ALA A 80 -28.71 12.66 -2.63
CA ALA A 80 -28.53 12.07 -1.30
C ALA A 80 -29.15 12.94 -0.19
N GLY A 81 -28.96 14.25 -0.23
CA GLY A 81 -29.53 15.19 0.74
C GLY A 81 -31.06 15.26 0.69
N ARG A 82 -31.65 15.23 -0.51
CA ARG A 82 -33.11 15.25 -0.70
C ARG A 82 -33.77 13.93 -0.28
N ALA A 83 -33.08 12.80 -0.49
CA ALA A 83 -33.53 11.49 -0.03
C ALA A 83 -33.49 11.37 1.50
N TYR A 84 -32.49 11.97 2.14
CA TYR A 84 -32.40 12.05 3.61
C TYR A 84 -33.51 12.94 4.21
N ALA A 85 -33.84 14.07 3.55
CA ALA A 85 -34.86 15.00 4.03
C ALA A 85 -36.31 14.48 3.87
N GLU A 86 -36.59 13.60 2.90
CA GLU A 86 -37.94 13.06 2.66
C GLU A 86 -38.29 11.83 3.50
N GLY A 87 -37.38 11.31 4.34
CA GLY A 87 -37.64 10.16 5.21
C GLY A 87 -37.98 8.86 4.48
N ARG A 88 -37.85 8.84 3.15
CA ARG A 88 -37.97 7.64 2.31
C ARG A 88 -36.61 6.99 2.16
N ASN A 89 -36.61 5.67 2.01
CA ASN A 89 -35.40 4.83 1.94
C ASN A 89 -34.31 5.50 1.07
N VAL A 90 -33.27 6.02 1.75
CA VAL A 90 -32.25 6.92 1.21
C VAL A 90 -31.57 6.33 -0.02
N LEU A 91 -31.42 5.00 -0.01
CA LEU A 91 -30.90 4.20 -1.11
C LEU A 91 -31.72 4.37 -2.40
N TRP A 92 -33.04 4.43 -2.30
CA TRP A 92 -33.92 4.56 -3.47
C TRP A 92 -33.92 6.01 -4.02
N GLY A 93 -33.79 7.02 -3.16
CA GLY A 93 -33.66 8.40 -3.62
C GLY A 93 -32.34 8.63 -4.38
N ALA A 94 -31.24 8.06 -3.89
CA ALA A 94 -29.93 8.12 -4.54
C ALA A 94 -29.91 7.38 -5.90
N ILE A 95 -30.51 6.20 -5.97
CA ILE A 95 -30.59 5.44 -7.24
C ILE A 95 -31.42 6.20 -8.28
N LYS A 96 -32.61 6.73 -7.91
CA LYS A 96 -33.44 7.50 -8.85
C LYS A 96 -32.81 8.83 -9.25
N GLY A 97 -32.18 9.53 -8.31
CA GLY A 97 -31.47 10.78 -8.58
C GLY A 97 -30.29 10.58 -9.53
N GLY A 98 -29.49 9.54 -9.30
CA GLY A 98 -28.38 9.17 -10.17
C GLY A 98 -28.83 8.76 -11.58
N PHE A 99 -29.89 7.95 -11.69
CA PHE A 99 -30.44 7.56 -13.00
C PHE A 99 -31.10 8.70 -13.78
N ALA A 100 -31.67 9.69 -13.09
CA ALA A 100 -32.25 10.87 -13.72
C ALA A 100 -31.18 11.84 -14.26
N ALA A 101 -30.02 11.90 -13.60
CA ALA A 101 -28.89 12.72 -14.00
C ALA A 101 -28.06 12.12 -15.16
N LEU A 102 -28.32 10.86 -15.53
CA LEU A 102 -27.54 10.16 -16.56
C LEU A 102 -28.11 10.35 -17.97
N GLY A 103 -27.25 10.83 -18.87
CA GLY A 103 -27.52 10.86 -20.32
C GLY A 103 -27.73 9.47 -20.91
N THR A 104 -28.36 9.38 -22.08
CA THR A 104 -28.78 8.12 -22.72
C THR A 104 -27.65 7.11 -22.88
N ALA A 105 -26.44 7.57 -23.22
CA ALA A 105 -25.25 6.71 -23.33
C ALA A 105 -24.85 6.05 -21.99
N ALA A 106 -24.98 6.79 -20.89
CA ALA A 106 -24.63 6.28 -19.57
C ALA A 106 -25.68 5.29 -19.03
N LYS A 107 -26.96 5.44 -19.39
CA LYS A 107 -28.00 4.43 -19.11
C LYS A 107 -27.70 3.09 -19.78
N VAL A 108 -27.20 3.12 -21.02
CA VAL A 108 -26.80 1.92 -21.75
C VAL A 108 -25.59 1.27 -21.07
N LEU A 109 -24.56 2.05 -20.73
CA LEU A 109 -23.39 1.57 -20.00
C LEU A 109 -23.76 0.95 -18.65
N ILE A 110 -24.66 1.57 -17.89
CA ILE A 110 -25.16 0.99 -16.65
C ILE A 110 -25.91 -0.31 -16.92
N GLY A 111 -26.72 -0.41 -17.97
CA GLY A 111 -27.37 -1.67 -18.34
C GLY A 111 -26.34 -2.78 -18.56
N VAL A 112 -25.26 -2.49 -19.30
CA VAL A 112 -24.17 -3.44 -19.55
C VAL A 112 -23.47 -3.83 -18.25
N VAL A 113 -23.09 -2.85 -17.42
CA VAL A 113 -22.44 -3.11 -16.14
C VAL A 113 -23.35 -3.88 -15.19
N LEU A 114 -24.65 -3.59 -15.15
CA LEU A 114 -25.61 -4.28 -14.29
C LEU A 114 -25.78 -5.75 -14.69
N VAL A 115 -25.64 -6.08 -15.98
CA VAL A 115 -25.64 -7.46 -16.47
C VAL A 115 -24.32 -8.16 -16.16
N LEU A 116 -23.19 -7.46 -16.30
CA LEU A 116 -21.86 -8.04 -16.11
C LEU A 116 -21.43 -8.14 -14.63
N ALA A 117 -21.88 -7.21 -13.79
CA ALA A 117 -21.58 -7.12 -12.37
C ALA A 117 -21.92 -8.38 -11.57
N PRO A 118 -23.12 -9.00 -11.69
CA PRO A 118 -23.42 -10.24 -10.99
C PRO A 118 -22.50 -11.38 -11.44
N VAL A 119 -22.13 -11.43 -12.72
CA VAL A 119 -21.17 -12.42 -13.23
C VAL A 119 -19.80 -12.23 -12.59
N LEU A 120 -19.29 -11.00 -12.57
CA LEU A 120 -18.02 -10.66 -11.92
C LEU A 120 -18.05 -10.91 -10.41
N LEU A 121 -19.18 -10.65 -9.75
CA LEU A 121 -19.37 -10.90 -8.32
C LEU A 121 -19.34 -12.40 -8.02
N VAL A 122 -20.03 -13.21 -8.82
CA VAL A 122 -19.99 -14.66 -8.66
C VAL A 122 -18.56 -15.17 -8.89
N LEU A 123 -17.89 -14.69 -9.95
CA LEU A 123 -16.53 -15.09 -10.25
C LEU A 123 -15.56 -14.72 -9.11
N SER A 124 -15.65 -13.48 -8.60
CA SER A 124 -14.80 -13.02 -7.50
C SER A 124 -15.09 -13.77 -6.21
N LEU A 125 -16.36 -14.06 -5.90
CA LEU A 125 -16.75 -14.86 -4.75
C LEU A 125 -16.18 -16.28 -4.83
N VAL A 126 -16.26 -16.92 -6.00
CA VAL A 126 -15.67 -18.25 -6.22
C VAL A 126 -14.16 -18.22 -6.00
N VAL A 127 -13.45 -17.24 -6.59
CA VAL A 127 -12.01 -17.09 -6.41
C VAL A 127 -11.66 -16.89 -4.93
N LEU A 128 -12.44 -16.09 -4.21
CA LEU A 128 -12.22 -15.80 -2.79
C LEU A 128 -12.45 -17.04 -1.92
N ILE A 129 -13.47 -17.84 -2.21
CA ILE A 129 -13.72 -19.13 -1.54
C ILE A 129 -12.55 -20.09 -1.78
N VAL A 130 -12.09 -20.21 -3.03
CA VAL A 130 -10.95 -21.08 -3.38
C VAL A 130 -9.68 -20.61 -2.67
N ALA A 131 -9.40 -19.31 -2.68
CA ALA A 131 -8.25 -18.75 -1.99
C ALA A 131 -8.31 -19.03 -0.47
N ALA A 132 -9.48 -18.86 0.15
CA ALA A 132 -9.69 -19.17 1.56
C ALA A 132 -9.48 -20.66 1.87
N LEU A 133 -9.95 -21.56 0.99
CA LEU A 133 -9.73 -23.00 1.10
C LEU A 133 -8.24 -23.35 1.04
N VAL A 134 -7.54 -22.84 0.03
CA VAL A 134 -6.08 -23.07 -0.13
C VAL A 134 -5.34 -22.56 1.10
N TRP A 135 -5.68 -21.35 1.55
CA TRP A 135 -5.08 -20.76 2.75
C TRP A 135 -5.32 -21.64 3.99
N ALA A 136 -6.54 -22.13 4.20
CA ALA A 136 -6.87 -23.01 5.30
C ALA A 136 -6.10 -24.34 5.25
N VAL A 137 -5.94 -24.94 4.06
CA VAL A 137 -5.14 -26.15 3.86
C VAL A 137 -3.68 -25.89 4.20
N VAL A 138 -3.10 -24.79 3.68
CA VAL A 138 -1.71 -24.42 3.97
C VAL A 138 -1.51 -24.18 5.47
N ALA A 139 -2.46 -23.51 6.13
CA ALA A 139 -2.43 -23.28 7.57
C ALA A 139 -2.47 -24.60 8.36
N ALA A 140 -3.33 -25.54 7.99
CA ALA A 140 -3.42 -26.85 8.62
C ALA A 140 -2.15 -27.69 8.42
N VAL A 141 -1.61 -27.74 7.20
CA VAL A 141 -0.35 -28.45 6.90
C VAL A 141 0.80 -27.85 7.70
N ARG A 142 0.88 -26.52 7.76
CA ARG A 142 1.91 -25.83 8.55
C ARG A 142 1.77 -26.12 10.05
N ALA A 143 0.56 -26.29 10.56
CA ALA A 143 0.30 -26.64 11.95
C ALA A 143 0.65 -28.10 12.30
N ILE A 144 0.65 -29.01 11.31
CA ILE A 144 1.03 -30.42 11.50
C ILE A 144 2.55 -30.61 11.33
N ALA A 145 3.20 -29.80 10.49
CA ALA A 145 4.62 -29.87 10.21
C ALA A 145 5.51 -29.09 11.18
N GLY A 146 4.92 -28.23 12.02
CA GLY A 146 5.59 -27.47 13.08
C GLY A 146 5.32 -28.08 14.45
#